data_AF-A0A2U1UUX7-F1
#
_entry.id   AF-A0A2U1UUX7-F1
#
_cell.length_a   1.000
_cell.length_b   1.000
_cell.length_c   1.000
_cell.angle_alpha   90.00
_cell.angle_beta   90.00
_cell.angle_gamma   90.00
#
_symmetry.space_group_name_H-M   'P 1'
#
loop_
_entity.id
_entity.type
_entity.pdbx_description
1 polymer ?
#
loop_
_entity_poly.entity_id
_entity_poly.type
_entity_poly.pdbx_seq_one_letter_code
_entity_poly.pdbx_strand_id
1 'polypeptide(L)'
;MSRDYLPPGLPHNIGEWPEKYREMNWLDLRANQLINQLIDGKISRLNVEHELETVDEKYSEHFKARLNHWREYHNQKRGKTK
;
A
#
# COMPACT_ATOMS: atom_id res chain seq x y z
N MET A 1 -9.69 -0.01 1.62
CA MET A 1 -8.61 0.39 0.70
C MET A 1 -8.95 1.78 0.22
N SER A 2 -8.14 2.79 0.53
CA SER A 2 -8.36 4.12 -0.05
C SER A 2 -8.01 4.06 -1.54
N ARG A 3 -8.85 4.55 -2.45
CA ARG A 3 -8.57 4.57 -3.90
C ARG A 3 -8.43 6.00 -4.42
N ASP A 4 -8.05 6.90 -3.52
CA ASP A 4 -7.82 8.32 -3.71
C ASP A 4 -6.77 8.67 -4.78
N TYR A 5 -5.86 7.75 -5.09
CA TYR A 5 -4.82 7.90 -6.12
C TYR A 5 -5.26 7.47 -7.53
N LEU A 6 -6.47 6.93 -7.69
CA LEU A 6 -6.99 6.49 -8.98
C LEU A 6 -7.86 7.59 -9.62
N PRO A 7 -7.75 7.82 -10.93
CA PRO A 7 -8.64 8.76 -11.61
C PRO A 7 -10.07 8.24 -11.64
N PRO A 8 -11.07 9.15 -11.67
CA PRO A 8 -12.45 8.75 -11.93
C PRO A 8 -12.58 8.16 -13.34
N GLY A 9 -13.54 7.26 -13.52
CA GLY A 9 -13.88 6.70 -14.84
C GLY A 9 -13.04 5.50 -15.29
N LEU A 10 -12.21 4.91 -14.42
CA LEU A 10 -11.59 3.62 -14.71
C LEU A 10 -12.65 2.52 -14.84
N PRO A 11 -12.45 1.55 -15.75
CA PRO A 11 -13.34 0.39 -15.87
C PRO A 11 -13.49 -0.36 -14.54
N HIS A 12 -14.60 -1.07 -14.36
CA HIS A 12 -14.75 -1.92 -13.18
C HIS A 12 -13.71 -3.06 -13.16
N ASN A 13 -13.35 -3.57 -14.33
CA ASN A 13 -12.37 -4.63 -14.49
C ASN A 13 -10.93 -4.06 -14.37
N ILE A 14 -10.23 -4.46 -13.32
CA ILE A 14 -8.83 -4.06 -13.07
C ILE A 14 -7.90 -4.51 -14.21
N GLY A 15 -8.22 -5.63 -14.88
CA GLY A 15 -7.44 -6.13 -16.02
C GLY A 15 -7.39 -5.16 -17.20
N GLU A 16 -8.42 -4.34 -17.36
CA GLU A 16 -8.55 -3.33 -18.43
C GLU A 16 -7.87 -2.00 -18.09
N TRP A 17 -7.35 -1.85 -16.87
CA TRP A 17 -6.72 -0.60 -16.48
C TRP A 17 -5.36 -0.42 -17.18
N PRO A 18 -4.99 0.84 -17.49
CA PRO A 18 -3.62 1.18 -17.83
C PRO A 18 -2.64 0.61 -16.80
N GLU A 19 -1.50 0.11 -17.29
CA GLU A 19 -0.48 -0.56 -16.46
C GLU A 19 -0.11 0.25 -15.21
N LYS A 20 0.07 1.57 -15.36
CA LYS A 20 0.33 2.50 -14.26
C LYS A 20 -0.64 2.32 -13.09
N TYR A 21 -1.93 2.23 -13.35
CA TYR A 21 -2.96 2.14 -12.31
C TYR A 21 -3.08 0.73 -11.73
N ARG A 22 -2.80 -0.30 -12.54
CA ARG A 22 -2.68 -1.68 -12.04
C ARG A 22 -1.53 -1.81 -11.06
N GLU A 23 -0.37 -1.23 -11.40
CA GLU A 23 0.83 -1.27 -10.57
C GLU A 23 0.63 -0.48 -9.27
N MET A 24 0.07 0.73 -9.35
CA MET A 24 -0.28 1.51 -8.15
C MET A 24 -1.28 0.78 -7.24
N ASN A 25 -2.22 0.05 -7.81
CA ASN A 25 -3.16 -0.78 -7.05
C ASN A 25 -2.47 -2.00 -6.41
N TRP A 26 -1.59 -2.68 -7.14
CA TRP A 26 -0.80 -3.78 -6.59
C TRP A 26 0.06 -3.32 -5.41
N LEU A 27 0.74 -2.18 -5.55
CA LEU A 27 1.54 -1.58 -4.48
C LEU A 27 0.71 -1.18 -3.26
N ASP A 28 -0.52 -0.70 -3.43
CA ASP A 28 -1.41 -0.45 -2.29
C ASP A 28 -1.76 -1.73 -1.53
N LEU A 29 -2.10 -2.80 -2.25
CA LEU A 29 -2.39 -4.10 -1.65
C LEU A 29 -1.15 -4.65 -0.92
N ARG A 30 0.02 -4.52 -1.55
CA ARG A 30 1.30 -4.94 -0.98
C ARG A 30 1.62 -4.15 0.29
N ALA A 31 1.41 -2.84 0.29
CA ALA A 31 1.64 -1.98 1.44
C ALA A 31 0.74 -2.39 2.62
N ASN A 32 -0.56 -2.62 2.37
CA ASN A 32 -1.48 -3.12 3.38
C ASN A 32 -1.00 -4.46 3.97
N GLN A 33 -0.60 -5.39 3.10
CA GLN A 33 -0.11 -6.71 3.52
C GLN A 33 1.14 -6.59 4.40
N LEU A 34 2.13 -5.78 3.99
CA LEU A 34 3.36 -5.57 4.74
C LEU A 34 3.08 -4.96 6.12
N ILE A 35 2.22 -3.95 6.20
CA ILE A 35 1.87 -3.34 7.49
C ILE A 35 1.17 -4.34 8.41
N ASN A 36 0.24 -5.16 7.89
CA ASN A 36 -0.38 -6.22 8.69
C ASN A 36 0.64 -7.26 9.16
N GLN A 37 1.54 -7.72 8.29
CA GLN A 37 2.59 -8.67 8.66
C GLN A 37 3.55 -8.09 9.70
N LEU A 38 3.87 -6.80 9.61
CA LEU A 38 4.71 -6.08 10.57
C LEU A 38 4.01 -5.99 11.93
N ILE A 39 2.70 -5.68 11.93
CA ILE A 39 1.87 -5.63 13.14
C ILE A 39 1.74 -7.00 13.80
N ASP A 40 1.60 -8.05 13.00
CA ASP A 40 1.53 -9.44 13.44
C ASP A 40 2.90 -9.99 13.91
N GLY A 41 3.99 -9.23 13.74
CA GLY A 41 5.35 -9.64 14.08
C GLY A 41 5.93 -10.72 13.16
N LYS A 42 5.32 -10.96 12.00
CA LYS A 42 5.76 -11.95 11.00
C LYS A 42 6.96 -11.48 10.18
N ILE A 43 7.09 -10.16 10.03
CA ILE A 43 8.22 -9.53 9.34
C ILE A 43 8.79 -8.41 10.22
N SER A 44 10.03 -8.04 9.92
CA SER A 44 10.68 -6.89 10.55
C SER A 44 10.53 -5.64 9.69
N ARG A 45 10.88 -4.48 10.27
CA ARG A 45 10.96 -3.21 9.54
C ARG A 45 11.93 -3.28 8.36
N LEU A 46 13.04 -4.02 8.49
CA LEU A 46 14.03 -4.18 7.43
C LEU A 46 13.43 -4.86 6.19
N ASN A 47 12.48 -5.78 6.35
CA ASN A 47 11.79 -6.40 5.23
C ASN A 47 10.94 -5.38 4.44
N VAL A 48 10.33 -4.42 5.14
CA VAL A 48 9.56 -3.34 4.50
C VAL A 48 10.49 -2.37 3.77
N GLU A 49 11.64 -2.05 4.36
CA GLU A 49 12.67 -1.21 3.73
C GLU A 49 13.23 -1.86 2.48
N HIS A 50 13.51 -3.17 2.52
CA HIS A 50 13.98 -3.91 1.34
C HIS A 50 12.95 -3.93 0.21
N GLU A 51 11.67 -4.16 0.51
CA GLU A 51 10.61 -4.06 -0.50
C GLU A 51 10.55 -2.67 -1.13
N LEU A 52 10.73 -1.62 -0.31
CA LEU A 52 10.77 -0.24 -0.80
C LEU A 52 11.91 0.02 -1.80
N GLU A 53 13.07 -0.59 -1.58
CA GLU A 53 14.25 -0.51 -2.46
C GLU A 53 14.06 -1.26 -3.77
N THR A 54 13.23 -2.31 -3.78
CA THR A 54 12.96 -3.12 -4.98
C THR A 54 11.92 -2.51 -5.93
N VAL A 55 11.12 -1.56 -5.43
CA VAL A 55 10.08 -0.90 -6.24
C VAL A 55 10.73 0.10 -7.19
N ASP A 56 10.26 0.11 -8.43
CA ASP A 56 10.66 1.10 -9.44
C ASP A 56 10.52 2.53 -8.90
N GLU A 57 11.54 3.37 -9.12
CA GLU A 57 11.62 4.73 -8.63
C GLU A 57 10.35 5.55 -8.95
N LYS A 58 9.73 5.31 -10.13
CA LYS A 58 8.49 5.99 -10.53
C LYS A 58 7.30 5.74 -9.60
N TYR A 59 7.33 4.65 -8.82
CA TYR A 59 6.27 4.29 -7.87
C TYR A 59 6.73 4.31 -6.41
N SER A 60 8.01 4.58 -6.12
CA SER A 60 8.55 4.58 -4.76
C SER A 60 7.79 5.55 -3.84
N GLU A 61 7.53 6.78 -4.30
CA GLU A 61 6.79 7.77 -3.52
C GLU A 61 5.34 7.35 -3.26
N HIS A 62 4.68 6.76 -4.25
CA HIS A 62 3.33 6.20 -4.08
C HIS A 62 3.36 5.09 -3.02
N PHE A 63 4.31 4.17 -3.11
CA PHE A 63 4.40 3.04 -2.19
C PHE A 63 4.69 3.50 -0.75
N LYS A 64 5.61 4.46 -0.55
CA LYS A 64 5.84 5.11 0.75
C LYS A 64 4.56 5.72 1.32
N ALA A 65 3.82 6.46 0.50
CA ALA A 65 2.56 7.06 0.92
C ALA A 65 1.53 6.01 1.37
N ARG A 66 1.42 4.88 0.65
CA ARG A 66 0.53 3.78 1.03
C ARG A 66 0.96 3.08 2.32
N LEU A 67 2.26 2.82 2.50
CA LEU A 67 2.79 2.26 3.75
C LEU A 67 2.45 3.15 4.96
N ASN A 68 2.64 4.46 4.83
CA ASN A 68 2.29 5.42 5.87
C ASN A 68 0.78 5.47 6.14
N HIS A 69 -0.04 5.51 5.09
CA HIS A 69 -1.50 5.48 5.21
C HIS A 69 -1.98 4.26 6.01
N TRP A 70 -1.50 3.07 5.67
CA TRP A 70 -1.91 1.85 6.36
C TRP A 70 -1.40 1.82 7.80
N ARG A 71 -0.16 2.26 8.06
CA ARG A 71 0.36 2.39 9.43
C ARG A 71 -0.54 3.30 10.27
N GLU A 72 -0.94 4.46 9.75
CA GLU A 72 -1.83 5.40 10.44
C GLU A 72 -3.23 4.83 10.63
N TYR A 73 -3.80 4.22 9.60
CA TYR A 73 -5.10 3.56 9.66
C TYR A 73 -5.15 2.52 10.78
N HIS A 74 -4.12 1.66 10.88
CA HIS A 74 -4.02 0.66 11.93
C HIS A 74 -3.81 1.26 13.32
N ASN A 75 -2.99 2.32 13.44
CA ASN A 75 -2.79 3.02 14.71
C ASN A 75 -4.11 3.63 15.22
N GLN A 76 -4.87 4.29 14.34
CA GLN A 76 -6.18 4.86 14.68
C GLN A 76 -7.19 3.76 15.04
N LYS A 77 -7.21 2.66 14.29
CA LYS A 77 -8.13 1.53 14.56
C LYS A 77 -7.83 0.88 15.92
N ARG A 78 -6.56 0.70 16.29
CA ARG A 78 -6.17 0.14 17.60
C ARG A 78 -6.40 1.15 18.74
N GLY A 79 -6.19 2.43 18.51
CA GLY A 79 -6.45 3.50 19.49
C GLY A 79 -7.94 3.65 19.86
N LYS A 80 -8.86 3.23 18.99
CA LYS A 80 -10.31 3.21 19.25
C LYS A 80 -10.80 2.00 20.06
N THR A 81 -9.90 1.09 20.47
CA THR A 81 -10.25 -0.13 21.22
C THR A 81 -9.93 -0.01 22.72
N LYS A 82 -9.83 1.21 23.25
CA LYS A 82 -9.65 1.49 24.68
C LYS A 82 -10.86 2.20 25.26
#